data_AF-A0A435ZM07-F1
#
_entry.id   AF-A0A435ZM07-F1
#
_cell.length_a   1.000
_cell.length_b   1.000
_cell.length_c   1.000
_cell.angle_alpha   90.00
_cell.angle_beta   90.00
_cell.angle_gamma   90.00
#
_symmetry.space_group_name_H-M   'P 1'
#
loop_
_entity.id
_entity.type
_entity.pdbx_description
1 polymer ?
#
loop_
_entity_poly.entity_id
_entity_poly.type
_entity_poly.pdbx_seq_one_letter_code
_entity_poly.pdbx_strand_id
1 'polypeptide(L)' 'PENLIRWIRSAREINPRTAMPSTRISEQQARDIAAYLYALK' A
#
# COMPACT_ATOMS: atom_id res chain seq x y z
N PRO A 1 -9.68 -3.90 -0.01
CA PRO A 1 -8.64 -3.40 0.93
C PRO A 1 -7.32 -4.18 0.89
N GLU A 2 -7.32 -5.52 0.93
CA GLU A 2 -6.09 -6.32 1.02
C GLU A 2 -5.09 -6.08 -0.12
N ASN A 3 -5.55 -5.96 -1.36
CA ASN A 3 -4.69 -5.66 -2.50
C ASN A 3 -4.02 -4.28 -2.38
N LEU A 4 -4.74 -3.28 -1.86
CA LEU A 4 -4.21 -1.94 -1.63
C LEU A 4 -3.18 -1.94 -0.49
N ILE A 5 -3.46 -2.67 0.60
CA ILE A 5 -2.52 -2.86 1.71
C ILE A 5 -1.23 -3.52 1.21
N ARG A 6 -1.35 -4.58 0.40
CA ARG A 6 -0.20 -5.27 -0.20
C ARG A 6 0.58 -4.35 -1.14
N TRP A 7 -0.12 -3.53 -1.93
CA TRP A 7 0.50 -2.53 -2.80
C TRP A 7 1.26 -1.46 -2.01
N ILE A 8 0.67 -0.90 -0.95
CA ILE A 8 1.32 0.11 -0.12
C ILE A 8 2.63 -0.42 0.49
N ARG A 9 2.66 -1.69 0.93
CA ARG A 9 3.84 -2.30 1.57
C ARG A 9 4.93 -2.70 0.56
N SER A 10 4.53 -3.36 -0.52
CA SER A 10 5.43 -4.09 -1.43
C SER A 10 5.13 -3.80 -2.91
N ALA A 11 4.90 -2.55 -3.27
CA ALA A 11 4.59 -2.13 -4.64
C ALA A 11 5.57 -2.71 -5.68
N ARG A 12 6.88 -2.71 -5.39
CA ARG A 12 7.91 -3.22 -6.32
C ARG A 12 7.90 -4.75 -6.49
N GLU A 13 7.38 -5.50 -5.52
CA GLU A 13 7.21 -6.95 -5.66
C GLU A 13 6.03 -7.28 -6.60
N ILE A 14 5.01 -6.42 -6.61
CA ILE A 14 3.84 -6.57 -7.48
C ILE A 14 4.14 -6.06 -8.90
N ASN A 15 4.76 -4.88 -9.00
CA ASN A 15 5.20 -4.30 -10.25
C ASN A 15 6.63 -3.75 -10.11
N PRO A 16 7.65 -4.46 -10.61
CA PRO A 16 9.05 -4.02 -10.52
C PRO A 16 9.35 -2.69 -11.22
N ARG A 17 8.50 -2.26 -12.17
CA ARG A 17 8.64 -1.00 -12.94
C ARG A 17 7.85 0.16 -12.34
N THR A 18 7.15 -0.03 -11.23
CA THR A 18 6.43 1.05 -10.57
C THR A 18 7.39 2.10 -10.01
N ALA A 19 7.00 3.37 -10.09
CA ALA A 19 7.73 4.46 -9.46
C ALA A 19 7.57 4.46 -7.92
N MET A 20 6.54 3.78 -7.41
CA MET A 20 6.29 3.69 -5.98
C MET A 20 7.33 2.78 -5.28
N PRO A 21 8.06 3.27 -4.27
CA PRO A 21 8.99 2.45 -3.52
C PRO A 21 8.26 1.49 -2.57
N SER A 22 8.93 0.40 -2.17
CA SER A 22 8.46 -0.43 -1.06
C SER A 22 8.65 0.34 0.25
N THR A 23 7.55 0.64 0.93
CA THR A 23 7.53 1.57 2.07
C THR A 23 7.99 0.94 3.38
N ARG A 24 8.11 -0.40 3.45
CA ARG A 24 8.48 -1.19 4.65
C ARG A 24 7.67 -0.87 5.90
N ILE A 25 6.48 -0.28 5.75
CA ILE A 25 5.59 0.00 6.88
C ILE A 25 4.93 -1.28 7.39
N SER A 26 4.50 -1.25 8.64
CA SER A 26 3.73 -2.33 9.24
C SER A 26 2.40 -2.53 8.53
N GLU A 27 1.82 -3.72 8.67
CA GLU A 27 0.51 -4.01 8.11
C GLU A 27 -0.59 -3.12 8.68
N GLN A 28 -0.47 -2.74 9.96
CA GLN A 28 -1.42 -1.84 10.60
C GLN A 28 -1.37 -0.45 9.98
N GLN A 29 -0.18 0.12 9.79
CA GLN A 29 -0.03 1.42 9.12
C GLN A 29 -0.56 1.38 7.68
N ALA A 30 -0.33 0.28 6.95
CA ALA A 30 -0.87 0.11 5.61
C ALA A 30 -2.41 0.02 5.60
N ARG A 31 -3.03 -0.60 6.62
CA ARG A 31 -4.49 -0.59 6.82
C ARG A 31 -5.00 0.82 7.06
N ASP A 32 -4.36 1.59 7.93
CA ASP A 32 -4.78 2.94 8.28
C ASP A 32 -4.73 3.86 7.05
N ILE A 33 -3.66 3.77 6.25
CA ILE A 33 -3.53 4.50 4.97
C ILE A 33 -4.61 4.06 3.99
N ALA A 34 -4.85 2.75 3.84
CA ALA A 34 -5.88 2.24 2.95
C ALA A 34 -7.26 2.76 3.37
N ALA A 35 -7.57 2.80 4.67
CA ALA A 35 -8.81 3.35 5.20
C ALA A 35 -8.97 4.84 4.87
N TYR A 36 -7.92 5.64 5.05
CA TYR A 36 -7.92 7.05 4.64
C TYR A 36 -8.18 7.22 3.14
N LEU A 37 -7.50 6.46 2.29
CA LEU A 37 -7.70 6.50 0.84
C LEU A 37 -9.12 6.08 0.40
N TYR A 38 -9.73 5.13 1.10
CA TYR A 38 -11.13 4.76 0.85
C TYR A 38 -12.14 5.80 1.35
N ALA A 39 -11.79 6.58 2.36
CA ALA A 39 -12.63 7.65 2.89
C ALA A 39 -12.60 8.93 2.03
N LEU A 40 -11.58 9.11 1.19
CA LEU A 40 -11.46 10.22 0.23
C LEU A 40 -12.37 10.08 -1.01
N LYS A 41 -13.36 9.19 -0.95
CA LYS A 41 -14.25 8.88 -2.07
C LYS A 41 -15.34 9.92 -2.27
#